data_AF-A0A1Y6C819-F1
#
_entry.id   AF-A0A1Y6C819-F1
#
_cell.length_a   1.000
_cell.length_b   1.000
_cell.length_c   1.000
_cell.angle_alpha   90.00
_cell.angle_beta   90.00
_cell.angle_gamma   90.00
#
_symmetry.space_group_name_H-M   'P 1'
#
loop_
_entity.id
_entity.type
_entity.pdbx_description
1 polymer ?
#
loop_
_entity_poly.entity_id
_entity_poly.type
_entity_poly.pdbx_seq_one_letter_code
_entity_poly.pdbx_strand_id
1 'polypeptide(L)'
;MYKDVSKVMFFSLGLLVFLSSCSQAPKIQSRRGTQTSADLDIGREPAKVSLNFASEPQQDAFEYTFGVVPMKFDQGGAISIQKSALIDRSQVSEENRPMLTELCRDLEISTSSTDPSLSPSTISQGEELYVFWRSHYPAKLKSNLADFIISGRIQCSLSISIGDEAVDIVFNPVPTVAGEILGTKQADAAIDEILMMIDSSASGTRLAGNHSYEVIAIDEPSDIILGVEGLHQEDIQVTPQDSQTTCRYHSLNGETKLGNPEDLQSFAYNFSAPDGVDVGEIIPTSSGGRSLEACQVASPTPLESGFSLGISCESYMEIQTQGQGDTCGWAASASNPNDPKNTVSVGLRMSPTPFETIDIGNPVGALKVIEAQDKNPITLNTLDVTTFSTPQVDSLQRAFDFWLGASPTSYATFWEGNISKITYLGNTQACAEQGVLAYVTSLDTDEIFWCELAGVRQQDLSEQRSPLVLMLIAVTALHENLHAIGREHDFDAPAYEPCKGTSESGVLSYDTAINCQEDSCFAMKDLAIQEYIVELDYSLQADGRRFQGLCQQWNAAMGLSQGDFGS
;
A
#
# COMPACT_ATOMS: atom_id res chain seq x y z
N MET A 1 56.12 -31.47 -1.48
CA MET A 1 56.87 -31.79 -2.72
C MET A 1 55.86 -32.31 -3.72
N TYR A 2 55.56 -31.55 -4.80
CA TYR A 2 54.52 -31.82 -5.82
C TYR A 2 53.08 -31.90 -5.26
N LYS A 3 52.15 -30.97 -5.57
CA LYS A 3 51.55 -30.47 -6.84
C LYS A 3 50.17 -31.13 -7.01
N ASP A 4 49.06 -30.52 -7.41
CA ASP A 4 48.56 -29.16 -7.75
C ASP A 4 47.36 -29.42 -8.71
N VAL A 5 46.50 -28.41 -9.02
CA VAL A 5 45.43 -28.43 -10.07
C VAL A 5 44.20 -29.29 -9.70
N SER A 6 42.92 -28.91 -9.77
CA SER A 6 42.11 -27.74 -10.22
C SER A 6 40.77 -27.79 -9.43
N LYS A 7 39.86 -26.79 -9.37
CA LYS A 7 39.75 -25.39 -9.80
C LYS A 7 38.51 -24.76 -9.11
N VAL A 8 38.57 -23.50 -8.67
CA VAL A 8 37.38 -22.64 -8.50
C VAL A 8 37.78 -21.20 -8.87
N MET A 9 37.07 -20.59 -9.82
CA MET A 9 37.14 -19.14 -10.02
C MET A 9 36.19 -18.47 -9.02
N PHE A 10 36.73 -17.62 -8.14
CA PHE A 10 35.94 -16.54 -7.54
C PHE A 10 36.46 -15.23 -8.11
N PHE A 11 35.57 -14.47 -8.75
CA PHE A 11 35.86 -13.09 -9.15
C PHE A 11 35.77 -12.20 -7.92
N SER A 12 36.86 -11.50 -7.61
CA SER A 12 36.91 -10.57 -6.48
C SER A 12 36.05 -9.34 -6.77
N LEU A 13 34.98 -9.15 -5.99
CA LEU A 13 34.15 -7.96 -6.03
C LEU A 13 34.91 -6.80 -5.35
N GLY A 14 35.38 -5.84 -6.15
CA GLY A 14 36.11 -4.66 -5.69
C GLY A 14 35.19 -3.45 -5.49
N LEU A 15 35.02 -3.06 -4.23
CA LEU A 15 34.30 -1.87 -3.75
C LEU A 15 34.83 -0.54 -4.35
N LEU A 16 33.97 0.50 -4.41
CA LEU A 16 34.16 1.97 -4.65
C LEU A 16 33.24 2.44 -5.82
N VAL A 17 32.43 3.51 -5.78
CA VAL A 17 32.07 4.52 -4.75
C VAL A 17 30.61 4.99 -4.94
N PHE A 18 30.01 5.47 -3.86
CA PHE A 18 28.68 6.09 -3.70
C PHE A 18 28.43 7.39 -4.51
N LEU A 19 27.15 7.83 -4.50
CA LEU A 19 26.60 9.17 -4.82
C LEU A 19 26.24 9.50 -6.29
N SER A 20 25.02 9.13 -6.71
CA SER A 20 24.15 9.97 -7.55
C SER A 20 22.70 9.43 -7.62
N SER A 21 22.02 9.37 -6.47
CA SER A 21 20.61 8.98 -6.36
C SER A 21 19.73 10.16 -5.92
N CYS A 22 19.84 11.30 -6.63
CA CYS A 22 18.84 12.35 -6.50
C CYS A 22 17.53 11.87 -7.13
N SER A 23 16.41 12.20 -6.48
CA SER A 23 15.06 12.03 -6.98
C SER A 23 14.89 12.70 -8.33
N GLN A 24 15.00 11.90 -9.40
CA GLN A 24 14.29 12.20 -10.64
C GLN A 24 13.15 11.21 -10.70
N ALA A 25 11.93 11.75 -10.62
CA ALA A 25 10.75 11.07 -11.14
C ALA A 25 11.07 10.57 -12.56
N PRO A 26 10.39 9.51 -13.04
CA PRO A 26 10.45 9.21 -14.45
C PRO A 26 9.84 10.38 -15.22
N LYS A 27 10.67 11.37 -15.60
CA LYS A 27 10.48 12.05 -16.87
C LYS A 27 10.22 10.92 -17.85
N ILE A 28 9.09 10.99 -18.55
CA ILE A 28 8.82 10.10 -19.67
C ILE A 28 10.08 10.16 -20.51
N GLN A 29 10.89 9.08 -20.49
CA GLN A 29 12.11 9.05 -21.26
C GLN A 29 11.64 8.96 -22.69
N SER A 30 11.42 10.13 -23.30
CA SER A 30 11.19 10.22 -24.73
C SER A 30 12.35 9.45 -25.34
N ARG A 31 12.01 8.35 -25.99
CA ARG A 31 12.96 7.69 -26.86
C ARG A 31 13.26 8.73 -27.93
N ARG A 32 14.34 9.50 -27.74
CA ARG A 32 15.05 10.23 -28.79
C ARG A 32 15.69 9.25 -29.78
N GLY A 33 14.94 8.23 -30.21
CA GLY A 33 14.98 7.87 -31.60
C GLY A 33 14.35 9.02 -32.37
N THR A 34 14.88 9.31 -33.56
CA THR A 34 14.25 10.23 -34.49
C THR A 34 12.96 9.62 -35.02
N GLN A 35 11.91 9.62 -34.20
CA GLN A 35 10.54 9.65 -34.71
C GLN A 35 10.36 11.02 -35.36
N THR A 36 10.59 11.07 -36.66
CA THR A 36 9.98 12.08 -37.50
C THR A 36 8.48 12.02 -37.22
N SER A 37 7.91 13.12 -36.72
CA SER A 37 6.50 13.41 -36.85
C SER A 37 6.20 13.40 -38.35
N ALA A 38 5.78 12.24 -38.86
CA ALA A 38 5.05 12.23 -40.09
C ALA A 38 3.71 12.89 -39.75
N ASP A 39 3.41 14.03 -40.35
CA ASP A 39 2.17 14.75 -40.11
C ASP A 39 0.94 13.92 -40.51
N LEU A 40 -0.20 14.28 -39.91
CA LEU A 40 -1.51 13.94 -40.46
C LEU A 40 -1.56 14.48 -41.91
N ASP A 41 -1.44 13.57 -42.88
CA ASP A 41 -1.68 13.81 -44.31
C ASP A 41 -3.20 13.91 -44.56
N ILE A 42 -3.78 14.89 -43.87
CA ILE A 42 -5.10 15.40 -44.14
C ILE A 42 -5.02 16.09 -45.50
N GLY A 43 -5.98 15.84 -46.38
CA GLY A 43 -6.03 16.55 -47.66
C GLY A 43 -6.20 18.04 -47.40
N ARG A 44 -5.12 18.82 -47.51
CA ARG A 44 -5.15 20.28 -47.31
C ARG A 44 -5.47 20.93 -48.66
N GLU A 45 -6.67 21.48 -48.81
CA GLU A 45 -6.98 22.40 -49.90
C GLU A 45 -6.52 23.81 -49.51
N PRO A 46 -5.94 24.60 -50.43
CA PRO A 46 -5.69 26.02 -50.17
C PRO A 46 -7.02 26.73 -49.87
N ALA A 47 -7.16 27.29 -48.67
CA ALA A 47 -8.29 28.15 -48.35
C ALA A 47 -8.24 29.42 -49.22
N LYS A 48 -9.40 29.91 -49.67
CA LYS A 48 -9.50 31.19 -50.40
C LYS A 48 -9.62 32.40 -49.46
N VAL A 49 -9.67 32.15 -48.16
CA VAL A 49 -9.65 33.15 -47.09
C VAL A 49 -8.34 33.01 -46.34
N SER A 50 -7.60 34.10 -46.18
CA SER A 50 -6.34 34.09 -45.45
C SER A 50 -6.57 34.35 -43.96
N LEU A 51 -6.14 33.40 -43.13
CA LEU A 51 -6.10 33.53 -41.68
C LEU A 51 -4.72 34.04 -41.23
N ASN A 52 -4.68 35.09 -40.42
CA ASN A 52 -3.45 35.67 -39.90
C ASN A 52 -3.50 35.74 -38.36
N PHE A 53 -2.65 34.98 -37.68
CA PHE A 53 -2.45 35.09 -36.23
C PHE A 53 -1.50 36.24 -35.89
N ALA A 54 -1.68 36.86 -34.73
CA ALA A 54 -0.67 37.71 -34.12
C ALA A 54 0.52 36.87 -33.63
N SER A 55 1.73 37.44 -33.68
CA SER A 55 2.95 36.77 -33.24
C SER A 55 3.07 36.65 -31.72
N GLU A 56 2.33 37.47 -30.98
CA GLU A 56 2.33 37.53 -29.52
C GLU A 56 0.98 37.03 -29.00
N PRO A 57 0.94 36.02 -28.11
CA PRO A 57 -0.30 35.61 -27.47
C PRO A 57 -0.79 36.69 -26.48
N GLN A 58 -2.10 36.78 -26.32
CA GLN A 58 -2.78 37.62 -25.33
C GLN A 58 -2.80 36.96 -23.94
N GLN A 59 -2.83 35.62 -23.91
CA GLN A 59 -2.62 34.78 -22.73
C GLN A 59 -1.77 33.60 -23.18
N ASP A 60 -0.60 33.41 -22.56
CA ASP A 60 0.37 32.41 -22.99
C ASP A 60 -0.12 31.00 -22.60
N ALA A 61 -0.22 30.12 -23.59
CA ALA A 61 -0.78 28.78 -23.42
C ALA A 61 0.06 27.85 -22.52
N PHE A 62 1.33 28.20 -22.26
CA PHE A 62 2.14 27.50 -21.27
C PHE A 62 1.81 27.99 -19.85
N GLU A 63 1.85 29.31 -19.63
CA GLU A 63 1.68 29.95 -18.32
C GLU A 63 0.25 29.85 -17.77
N TYR A 64 -0.75 29.63 -18.63
CA TYR A 64 -2.16 29.58 -18.26
C TYR A 64 -2.86 28.34 -18.80
N THR A 65 -3.87 27.88 -18.06
CA THR A 65 -4.83 26.82 -18.41
C THR A 65 -5.39 26.88 -19.83
N PHE A 66 -5.58 28.10 -20.35
CA PHE A 66 -6.08 28.39 -21.68
C PHE A 66 -5.08 29.27 -22.44
N GLY A 67 -4.87 28.97 -23.72
CA GLY A 67 -4.20 29.88 -24.64
C GLY A 67 -5.18 30.88 -25.24
N VAL A 68 -4.70 32.12 -25.47
CA VAL A 68 -5.47 33.15 -26.20
C VAL A 68 -4.58 33.84 -27.23
N VAL A 69 -4.95 33.76 -28.51
CA VAL A 69 -4.21 34.39 -29.62
C VAL A 69 -5.13 35.29 -30.44
N PRO A 70 -4.77 36.57 -30.65
CA PRO A 70 -5.46 37.44 -31.60
C PRO A 70 -5.26 36.96 -33.04
N MET A 71 -6.31 37.03 -33.87
CA MET A 71 -6.29 36.68 -35.29
C MET A 71 -7.11 37.65 -36.15
N LYS A 72 -6.85 37.65 -37.45
CA LYS A 72 -7.54 38.48 -38.45
C LYS A 72 -7.79 37.73 -39.75
N PHE A 73 -8.96 37.97 -40.33
CA PHE A 73 -9.31 37.54 -41.68
C PHE A 73 -9.06 38.63 -42.71
N ASP A 74 -8.63 38.22 -43.90
CA ASP A 74 -8.46 39.11 -45.06
C ASP A 74 -9.78 39.49 -45.74
N GLN A 75 -10.90 38.90 -45.32
CA GLN A 75 -12.25 39.07 -45.87
C GLN A 75 -13.29 39.23 -44.75
N GLY A 76 -14.43 39.84 -45.08
CA GLY A 76 -15.56 40.04 -44.16
C GLY A 76 -16.83 39.33 -44.66
N GLY A 77 -17.70 38.91 -43.74
CA GLY A 77 -18.92 38.17 -44.08
C GLY A 77 -19.70 37.69 -42.86
N ALA A 78 -20.84 37.02 -43.11
CA ALA A 78 -21.51 36.22 -42.07
C ALA A 78 -20.68 34.96 -41.82
N ILE A 79 -20.57 34.55 -40.55
CA ILE A 79 -19.75 33.39 -40.16
C ILE A 79 -20.56 32.28 -39.50
N SER A 80 -20.07 31.05 -39.64
CA SER A 80 -20.47 29.92 -38.81
C SER A 80 -19.25 29.13 -38.36
N ILE A 81 -19.26 28.69 -37.10
CA ILE A 81 -18.18 27.98 -36.45
C ILE A 81 -18.63 26.55 -36.16
N GLN A 82 -17.75 25.57 -36.42
CA GLN A 82 -17.96 24.17 -36.06
C GLN A 82 -16.71 23.61 -35.39
N LYS A 83 -16.87 22.94 -34.25
CA LYS A 83 -15.81 22.25 -33.52
C LYS A 83 -15.80 20.77 -33.91
N SER A 84 -14.61 20.20 -34.13
CA SER A 84 -14.48 18.79 -34.48
C SER A 84 -13.24 18.14 -33.85
N ALA A 85 -13.33 16.84 -33.58
CA ALA A 85 -12.16 15.98 -33.41
C ALA A 85 -11.89 15.24 -34.73
N LEU A 86 -10.61 15.16 -35.11
CA LEU A 86 -10.11 14.48 -36.31
C LEU A 86 -9.26 13.30 -35.86
N ILE A 87 -9.58 12.10 -36.33
CA ILE A 87 -8.89 10.87 -35.92
C ILE A 87 -8.79 9.89 -37.09
N ASP A 88 -7.69 9.13 -37.17
CA ASP A 88 -7.54 8.03 -38.13
C ASP A 88 -8.69 7.02 -38.00
N ARG A 89 -9.39 6.73 -39.10
CA ARG A 89 -10.70 6.02 -39.06
C ARG A 89 -10.62 4.62 -38.45
N SER A 90 -9.46 3.97 -38.49
CA SER A 90 -9.23 2.67 -37.86
C SER A 90 -9.19 2.69 -36.34
N GLN A 91 -9.05 3.87 -35.72
CA GLN A 91 -8.99 4.07 -34.26
C GLN A 91 -10.32 4.58 -33.68
N VAL A 92 -11.35 4.77 -34.51
CA VAL A 92 -12.67 5.19 -34.05
C VAL A 92 -13.40 4.01 -33.43
N SER A 93 -13.73 4.15 -32.15
CA SER A 93 -14.67 3.30 -31.43
C SER A 93 -15.67 4.20 -30.68
N GLU A 94 -16.85 3.65 -30.36
CA GLU A 94 -17.82 4.35 -29.49
C GLU A 94 -17.25 4.61 -28.09
N GLU A 95 -16.31 3.80 -27.64
CA GLU A 95 -15.59 3.95 -26.36
C GLU A 95 -14.65 5.18 -26.36
N ASN A 96 -14.06 5.51 -27.51
CA ASN A 96 -13.14 6.64 -27.65
C ASN A 96 -13.86 7.99 -27.85
N ARG A 97 -15.12 7.99 -28.31
CA ARG A 97 -15.87 9.24 -28.61
C ARG A 97 -15.95 10.22 -27.43
N PRO A 98 -16.30 9.81 -26.19
CA PRO A 98 -16.41 10.76 -25.07
C PRO A 98 -15.07 11.45 -24.74
N MET A 99 -13.97 10.70 -24.80
CA MET A 99 -12.61 11.22 -24.57
C MET A 99 -12.23 12.27 -25.63
N LEU A 100 -12.51 12.00 -26.91
CA LEU A 100 -12.25 12.94 -28.02
C LEU A 100 -13.14 14.18 -27.93
N THR A 101 -14.39 14.03 -27.51
CA THR A 101 -15.31 15.13 -27.22
C THR A 101 -14.77 16.01 -26.10
N GLU A 102 -14.38 15.42 -24.97
CA GLU A 102 -13.83 16.17 -23.82
C GLU A 102 -12.55 16.95 -24.21
N LEU A 103 -11.64 16.31 -24.96
CA LEU A 103 -10.40 16.92 -25.43
C LEU A 103 -10.65 18.14 -26.34
N CYS A 104 -11.60 18.05 -27.27
CA CYS A 104 -11.81 19.05 -28.32
C CYS A 104 -13.00 20.01 -28.06
N ARG A 105 -13.68 19.93 -26.90
CA ARG A 105 -14.84 20.78 -26.57
C ARG A 105 -14.49 22.23 -26.31
N ASP A 106 -13.41 22.46 -25.56
CA ASP A 106 -13.07 23.76 -24.97
C ASP A 106 -12.22 24.60 -25.94
N LEU A 107 -12.77 24.82 -27.15
CA LEU A 107 -12.26 25.67 -28.23
C LEU A 107 -13.31 26.73 -28.58
N GLU A 108 -12.94 27.99 -28.81
CA GLU A 108 -13.90 29.05 -29.12
C GLU A 108 -13.26 30.23 -29.90
N ILE A 109 -14.09 31.06 -30.55
CA ILE A 109 -13.68 32.36 -31.10
C ILE A 109 -14.57 33.44 -30.50
N SER A 110 -13.96 34.54 -30.05
CA SER A 110 -14.71 35.71 -29.58
C SER A 110 -14.26 37.02 -30.24
N THR A 111 -15.15 38.00 -30.21
CA THR A 111 -14.86 39.42 -30.49
C THR A 111 -14.17 40.15 -29.32
N SER A 112 -14.02 39.48 -28.17
CA SER A 112 -13.36 40.00 -26.97
C SER A 112 -12.21 39.09 -26.52
N SER A 113 -11.11 39.69 -26.06
CA SER A 113 -9.96 38.98 -25.47
C SER A 113 -10.20 38.47 -24.05
N THR A 114 -11.28 38.94 -23.39
CA THR A 114 -11.57 38.66 -21.97
C THR A 114 -12.95 38.04 -21.75
N ASP A 115 -13.71 37.77 -22.81
CA ASP A 115 -15.03 37.13 -22.72
C ASP A 115 -15.19 36.16 -23.89
N PRO A 116 -14.99 34.84 -23.69
CA PRO A 116 -15.08 33.85 -24.76
C PRO A 116 -16.53 33.65 -25.25
N SER A 117 -17.55 34.14 -24.53
CA SER A 117 -18.96 33.93 -24.89
C SER A 117 -19.47 34.84 -26.00
N LEU A 118 -18.69 35.84 -26.43
CA LEU A 118 -19.06 36.81 -27.46
C LEU A 118 -18.71 36.32 -28.88
N SER A 119 -19.18 35.12 -29.23
CA SER A 119 -18.98 34.49 -30.53
C SER A 119 -19.49 35.39 -31.68
N PRO A 120 -18.71 35.62 -32.75
CA PRO A 120 -19.12 36.49 -33.83
C PRO A 120 -20.20 35.82 -34.71
N SER A 121 -21.21 36.59 -35.12
CA SER A 121 -22.16 36.18 -36.18
C SER A 121 -21.82 36.77 -37.56
N THR A 122 -21.05 37.86 -37.56
CA THR A 122 -20.53 38.56 -38.74
C THR A 122 -19.16 39.13 -38.41
N ILE A 123 -18.27 39.19 -39.39
CA ILE A 123 -16.93 39.76 -39.26
C ILE A 123 -16.69 40.82 -40.33
N SER A 124 -15.96 41.88 -39.97
CA SER A 124 -15.46 42.90 -40.89
C SER A 124 -14.06 42.52 -41.39
N GLN A 125 -13.70 42.94 -42.60
CA GLN A 125 -12.34 42.72 -43.12
C GLN A 125 -11.28 43.33 -42.19
N GLY A 126 -10.33 42.52 -41.72
CA GLY A 126 -9.27 42.96 -40.81
C GLY A 126 -9.71 43.20 -39.35
N GLU A 127 -10.95 42.85 -38.99
CA GLU A 127 -11.42 42.84 -37.60
C GLU A 127 -10.59 41.85 -36.77
N GLU A 128 -10.24 42.26 -35.54
CA GLU A 128 -9.49 41.43 -34.61
C GLU A 128 -10.44 40.52 -33.83
N LEU A 129 -10.17 39.24 -33.88
CA LEU A 129 -10.88 38.19 -33.14
C LEU A 129 -9.87 37.46 -32.26
N TYR A 130 -10.35 36.77 -31.24
CA TYR A 130 -9.50 36.04 -30.29
C TYR A 130 -9.87 34.57 -30.31
N VAL A 131 -8.87 33.71 -30.48
CA VAL A 131 -9.01 32.25 -30.45
C VAL A 131 -8.66 31.77 -29.06
N PHE A 132 -9.55 30.96 -28.48
CA PHE A 132 -9.41 30.37 -27.16
C PHE A 132 -9.31 28.85 -27.29
N TRP A 133 -8.40 28.24 -26.54
CA TRP A 133 -8.35 26.79 -26.39
C TRP A 133 -7.79 26.37 -25.04
N ARG A 134 -8.25 25.24 -24.53
CA ARG A 134 -7.68 24.57 -23.37
C ARG A 134 -6.30 23.99 -23.72
N SER A 135 -5.23 24.55 -23.18
CA SER A 135 -3.86 24.03 -23.37
C SER A 135 -3.51 22.97 -22.33
N HIS A 136 -3.94 23.19 -21.08
CA HIS A 136 -3.83 22.24 -19.98
C HIS A 136 -5.12 21.44 -19.79
N TYR A 137 -5.02 20.12 -19.91
CA TYR A 137 -6.14 19.19 -19.86
C TYR A 137 -5.83 17.98 -18.95
N PRO A 138 -6.85 17.23 -18.48
CA PRO A 138 -6.67 16.27 -17.40
C PRO A 138 -5.57 15.23 -17.63
N ALA A 139 -4.83 14.89 -16.58
CA ALA A 139 -3.76 13.89 -16.61
C ALA A 139 -4.22 12.51 -17.13
N LYS A 140 -5.49 12.14 -16.89
CA LYS A 140 -6.11 10.93 -17.46
C LYS A 140 -6.21 10.99 -18.98
N LEU A 141 -6.57 12.14 -19.55
CA LEU A 141 -6.56 12.34 -21.01
C LEU A 141 -5.11 12.34 -21.54
N LYS A 142 -4.15 12.96 -20.84
CA LYS A 142 -2.71 12.87 -21.20
C LYS A 142 -2.23 11.40 -21.25
N SER A 143 -2.61 10.57 -20.28
CA SER A 143 -2.28 9.15 -20.26
C SER A 143 -2.92 8.40 -21.44
N ASN A 144 -4.23 8.59 -21.68
CA ASN A 144 -4.90 7.91 -22.79
C ASN A 144 -4.31 8.31 -24.15
N LEU A 145 -3.99 9.60 -24.33
CA LEU A 145 -3.36 10.10 -25.56
C LEU A 145 -1.99 9.47 -25.84
N ALA A 146 -1.23 9.07 -24.81
CA ALA A 146 0.04 8.40 -24.99
C ALA A 146 -0.09 7.09 -25.81
N ASP A 147 -1.18 6.36 -25.65
CA ASP A 147 -1.46 5.14 -26.41
C ASP A 147 -1.87 5.42 -27.88
N PHE A 148 -2.51 6.56 -28.13
CA PHE A 148 -2.82 7.02 -29.49
C PHE A 148 -1.57 7.50 -30.25
N ILE A 149 -0.64 8.22 -29.60
CA ILE A 149 0.63 8.66 -30.23
C ILE A 149 1.39 7.49 -30.89
N ILE A 150 1.31 6.30 -30.29
CA ILE A 150 1.98 5.08 -30.78
C ILE A 150 1.28 4.48 -32.02
N SER A 151 -0.01 4.76 -32.24
CA SER A 151 -0.90 3.94 -33.08
C SER A 151 -1.73 4.69 -34.14
N GLY A 152 -1.93 5.99 -34.02
CA GLY A 152 -2.73 6.79 -34.96
C GLY A 152 -3.06 8.17 -34.39
N ARG A 153 -3.18 9.16 -35.27
CA ARG A 153 -3.07 10.59 -34.89
C ARG A 153 -4.44 11.20 -34.55
N ILE A 154 -4.44 12.12 -33.58
CA ILE A 154 -5.60 12.93 -33.17
C ILE A 154 -5.26 14.41 -33.35
N GLN A 155 -6.20 15.18 -33.89
CA GLN A 155 -6.19 16.64 -33.88
C GLN A 155 -7.57 17.17 -33.47
N CYS A 156 -7.61 18.34 -32.85
CA CYS A 156 -8.85 19.09 -32.72
C CYS A 156 -8.87 20.18 -33.80
N SER A 157 -10.05 20.50 -34.35
CA SER A 157 -10.20 21.59 -35.32
C SER A 157 -11.39 22.48 -35.01
N LEU A 158 -11.22 23.76 -35.34
CA LEU A 158 -12.29 24.75 -35.33
C LEU A 158 -12.42 25.27 -36.76
N SER A 159 -13.47 24.81 -37.43
CA SER A 159 -13.81 25.11 -38.82
C SER A 159 -14.65 26.38 -38.89
N ILE A 160 -14.22 27.33 -39.72
CA ILE A 160 -14.80 28.66 -39.82
C ILE A 160 -15.26 28.88 -41.25
N SER A 161 -16.57 28.96 -41.46
CA SER A 161 -17.14 29.28 -42.78
C SER A 161 -17.47 30.76 -42.88
N ILE A 162 -17.05 31.41 -43.96
CA ILE A 162 -17.29 32.83 -44.26
C ILE A 162 -17.95 32.88 -45.65
N GLY A 163 -19.28 32.95 -45.68
CA GLY A 163 -20.05 32.70 -46.90
C GLY A 163 -19.91 31.25 -47.39
N ASP A 164 -19.51 31.07 -48.66
CA ASP A 164 -19.32 29.74 -49.28
C ASP A 164 -17.89 29.16 -49.08
N GLU A 165 -16.96 29.93 -48.50
CA GLU A 165 -15.58 29.53 -48.26
C GLU A 165 -15.39 29.09 -46.80
N ALA A 166 -14.47 28.14 -46.56
CA ALA A 166 -14.16 27.65 -45.21
C ALA A 166 -12.64 27.57 -44.99
N VAL A 167 -12.24 27.79 -43.74
CA VAL A 167 -10.85 27.71 -43.27
C VAL A 167 -10.83 27.12 -41.86
N ASP A 168 -9.81 26.32 -41.56
CA ASP A 168 -9.68 25.59 -40.31
C ASP A 168 -8.55 26.14 -39.44
N ILE A 169 -8.80 26.21 -38.14
CA ILE A 169 -7.77 26.30 -37.10
C ILE A 169 -7.56 24.90 -36.56
N VAL A 170 -6.30 24.45 -36.53
CA VAL A 170 -5.92 23.11 -36.10
C VAL A 170 -5.16 23.20 -34.79
N PHE A 171 -5.56 22.40 -33.82
CA PHE A 171 -4.91 22.27 -32.52
C PHE A 171 -4.32 20.86 -32.42
N ASN A 172 -3.02 20.80 -32.18
CA ASN A 172 -2.31 19.55 -31.93
C ASN A 172 -2.26 19.31 -30.42
N PRO A 173 -2.90 18.24 -29.90
CA PRO A 173 -2.83 17.89 -28.47
C PRO A 173 -1.44 17.38 -28.04
N VAL A 174 -0.60 16.96 -29.00
CA VAL A 174 0.75 16.41 -28.75
C VAL A 174 1.74 17.03 -29.75
N PRO A 175 2.11 18.31 -29.57
CA PRO A 175 3.07 18.96 -30.43
C PRO A 175 4.47 18.34 -30.25
N THR A 176 5.24 18.30 -31.34
CA THR A 176 6.59 17.71 -31.37
C THR A 176 7.64 18.60 -32.03
N VAL A 177 7.24 19.72 -32.64
CA VAL A 177 8.11 20.63 -33.39
C VAL A 177 7.83 22.08 -32.97
N ALA A 178 8.77 22.69 -32.24
CA ALA A 178 8.62 24.03 -31.67
C ALA A 178 8.38 25.13 -32.72
N GLY A 179 8.94 24.97 -33.93
CA GLY A 179 8.78 25.92 -35.04
C GLY A 179 7.45 25.85 -35.77
N GLU A 180 6.60 24.87 -35.45
CA GLU A 180 5.30 24.64 -36.11
C GLU A 180 4.12 24.98 -35.20
N ILE A 181 4.36 25.38 -33.95
CA ILE A 181 3.31 25.75 -32.99
C ILE A 181 3.18 27.25 -32.75
N LEU A 182 1.97 27.70 -32.42
CA LEU A 182 1.63 29.06 -32.01
C LEU A 182 0.90 29.05 -30.66
N GLY A 183 1.00 30.17 -29.94
CA GLY A 183 0.25 30.41 -28.69
C GLY A 183 1.09 30.50 -27.42
N THR A 184 2.40 30.28 -27.50
CA THR A 184 3.32 30.39 -26.37
C THR A 184 4.66 30.98 -26.80
N LYS A 185 5.35 31.61 -25.86
CA LYS A 185 6.77 32.00 -25.94
C LYS A 185 7.71 30.88 -25.49
N GLN A 186 7.17 29.83 -24.85
CA GLN A 186 7.89 28.74 -24.21
C GLN A 186 7.68 27.42 -24.96
N ALA A 187 7.85 27.45 -26.29
CA ALA A 187 7.49 26.37 -27.20
C ALA A 187 8.11 25.00 -26.85
N ASP A 188 9.39 24.97 -26.48
CA ASP A 188 10.06 23.72 -26.06
C ASP A 188 9.48 23.14 -24.76
N ALA A 189 9.12 23.99 -23.79
CA ALA A 189 8.55 23.57 -22.51
C ALA A 189 7.10 23.07 -22.67
N ALA A 190 6.30 23.74 -23.52
CA ALA A 190 4.95 23.30 -23.86
C ALA A 190 4.94 21.93 -24.59
N ILE A 191 5.98 21.62 -25.36
CA ILE A 191 6.19 20.30 -25.97
C ILE A 191 6.59 19.26 -24.92
N ASP A 192 7.55 19.57 -24.04
CA ASP A 192 8.00 18.66 -22.98
C ASP A 192 6.86 18.30 -21.99
N GLU A 193 5.90 19.20 -21.76
CA GLU A 193 4.72 18.96 -20.91
C GLU A 193 3.48 18.41 -21.62
N ILE A 194 3.54 18.25 -22.96
CA ILE A 194 2.42 17.79 -23.79
C ILE A 194 1.19 18.68 -23.56
N LEU A 195 1.33 19.98 -23.89
CA LEU A 195 0.24 20.94 -23.91
C LEU A 195 -0.40 21.01 -25.30
N MET A 196 -1.70 21.24 -25.37
CA MET A 196 -2.37 21.46 -26.66
C MET A 196 -1.99 22.83 -27.21
N MET A 197 -1.54 22.89 -28.48
CA MET A 197 -1.07 24.10 -29.14
C MET A 197 -1.69 24.26 -30.53
N ILE A 198 -1.77 25.48 -31.06
CA ILE A 198 -2.18 25.72 -32.45
C ILE A 198 -1.09 25.22 -33.39
N ASP A 199 -1.44 24.33 -34.32
CA ASP A 199 -0.58 23.87 -35.42
C ASP A 199 -0.61 24.91 -36.55
N SER A 200 0.48 25.66 -36.69
CA SER A 200 0.63 26.71 -37.70
C SER A 200 0.90 26.18 -39.10
N SER A 201 1.32 24.92 -39.25
CA SER A 201 1.52 24.27 -40.55
C SER A 201 0.19 23.88 -41.21
N ALA A 202 -0.82 23.55 -40.39
CA ALA A 202 -2.12 23.05 -40.82
C ALA A 202 -3.21 24.13 -40.77
N SER A 203 -3.14 25.05 -39.82
CA SER A 203 -4.09 26.17 -39.70
C SER A 203 -4.03 27.10 -40.92
N GLY A 204 -5.16 27.68 -41.29
CA GLY A 204 -5.26 28.53 -42.49
C GLY A 204 -5.40 27.73 -43.81
N THR A 205 -5.53 26.41 -43.73
CA THR A 205 -5.95 25.55 -44.85
C THR A 205 -7.41 25.14 -44.70
N ARG A 206 -7.98 24.52 -45.74
CA ARG A 206 -9.25 23.81 -45.63
C ARG A 206 -8.98 22.32 -45.57
N LEU A 207 -9.48 21.64 -44.55
CA LEU A 207 -9.33 20.21 -44.36
C LEU A 207 -10.36 19.47 -45.24
N ALA A 208 -9.95 19.13 -46.45
CA ALA A 208 -10.79 18.48 -47.45
C ALA A 208 -10.87 16.97 -47.20
N GLY A 209 -12.07 16.50 -46.86
CA GLY A 209 -12.39 15.14 -46.39
C GLY A 209 -11.70 13.99 -47.12
N ASN A 210 -10.50 13.61 -46.67
CA ASN A 210 -9.78 12.42 -47.12
C ASN A 210 -10.48 11.16 -46.58
N HIS A 211 -10.36 10.04 -47.28
CA HIS A 211 -11.02 8.79 -46.90
C HIS A 211 -10.34 8.07 -45.71
N SER A 212 -9.19 8.57 -45.24
CA SER A 212 -8.38 7.99 -44.16
C SER A 212 -8.87 8.32 -42.74
N TYR A 213 -9.53 9.46 -42.53
CA TYR A 213 -9.93 9.93 -41.20
C TYR A 213 -11.46 9.96 -41.01
N GLU A 214 -11.89 10.07 -39.76
CA GLU A 214 -13.26 10.43 -39.36
C GLU A 214 -13.26 11.82 -38.73
N VAL A 215 -14.36 12.55 -38.96
CA VAL A 215 -14.63 13.85 -38.36
C VAL A 215 -15.76 13.66 -37.36
N ILE A 216 -15.48 13.92 -36.08
CA ILE A 216 -16.46 13.84 -34.99
C ILE A 216 -16.84 15.28 -34.63
N ALA A 217 -18.06 15.70 -34.98
CA ALA A 217 -18.57 17.02 -34.63
C ALA A 217 -18.79 17.14 -33.11
N ILE A 218 -18.37 18.26 -32.52
CA ILE A 218 -18.45 18.52 -31.08
C ILE A 218 -19.48 19.62 -30.82
N ASP A 219 -20.72 19.20 -30.55
CA ASP A 219 -21.87 20.08 -30.30
C ASP A 219 -22.01 20.50 -28.81
N GLU A 220 -21.03 20.17 -27.96
CA GLU A 220 -21.02 20.56 -26.55
C GLU A 220 -20.53 22.01 -26.35
N PRO A 221 -21.11 22.78 -25.40
CA PRO A 221 -20.65 24.12 -25.08
C PRO A 221 -19.24 24.10 -24.47
N SER A 222 -18.42 25.10 -24.80
CA SER A 222 -17.09 25.28 -24.22
C SER A 222 -17.16 25.79 -22.78
N ASP A 223 -16.28 25.29 -21.92
CA ASP A 223 -16.18 25.69 -20.51
C ASP A 223 -14.81 26.34 -20.24
N ILE A 224 -14.70 27.62 -20.60
CA ILE A 224 -13.46 28.40 -20.66
C ILE A 224 -13.38 29.36 -19.46
N ILE A 225 -12.30 29.25 -18.69
CA ILE A 225 -12.03 30.08 -17.50
C ILE A 225 -10.70 30.82 -17.73
N LEU A 226 -10.73 32.14 -17.91
CA LEU A 226 -9.54 32.93 -18.23
C LEU A 226 -8.74 33.33 -17.00
N GLY A 227 -7.44 33.60 -17.18
CA GLY A 227 -6.55 34.09 -16.12
C GLY A 227 -6.16 33.07 -15.05
N VAL A 228 -6.52 31.80 -15.19
CA VAL A 228 -6.05 30.73 -14.27
C VAL A 228 -4.69 30.22 -14.74
N GLU A 229 -3.67 30.40 -13.90
CA GLU A 229 -2.30 29.91 -14.13
C GLU A 229 -2.25 28.38 -14.33
N GLY A 230 -1.31 27.92 -15.16
CA GLY A 230 -1.06 26.51 -15.38
C GLY A 230 -0.54 25.81 -14.12
N LEU A 231 -1.04 24.61 -13.81
CA LEU A 231 -0.40 23.72 -12.85
C LEU A 231 0.60 22.83 -13.58
N HIS A 232 1.88 22.97 -13.27
CA HIS A 232 2.95 22.21 -13.91
C HIS A 232 3.34 21.00 -13.07
N GLN A 233 3.94 19.97 -13.70
CA GLN A 233 4.36 18.77 -12.95
C GLN A 233 5.48 19.09 -11.94
N GLU A 234 6.31 20.09 -12.21
CA GLU A 234 7.42 20.50 -11.33
C GLU A 234 6.98 21.30 -10.10
N ASP A 235 5.76 21.84 -10.09
CA ASP A 235 5.17 22.50 -8.92
C ASP A 235 4.86 21.51 -7.79
N ILE A 236 4.69 20.22 -8.11
CA ILE A 236 4.37 19.17 -7.14
C ILE A 236 5.64 18.39 -6.78
N GLN A 237 6.11 18.56 -5.56
CA GLN A 237 7.23 17.83 -5.00
C GLN A 237 6.73 16.69 -4.11
N VAL A 238 7.24 15.48 -4.35
CA VAL A 238 6.91 14.28 -3.56
C VAL A 238 8.17 13.72 -2.91
N THR A 239 8.12 13.56 -1.59
CA THR A 239 9.23 13.01 -0.80
C THR A 239 8.74 11.77 -0.06
N PRO A 240 9.31 10.56 -0.31
CA PRO A 240 9.02 9.39 0.50
C PRO A 240 9.52 9.62 1.94
N GLN A 241 8.73 9.24 2.93
CA GLN A 241 9.17 9.15 4.32
C GLN A 241 9.87 7.80 4.58
N ASP A 242 10.68 7.73 5.63
CA ASP A 242 11.28 6.47 6.07
C ASP A 242 10.18 5.50 6.54
N SER A 243 9.96 4.42 5.78
CA SER A 243 9.07 3.34 6.19
C SER A 243 9.69 2.54 7.34
N GLN A 244 8.96 2.37 8.45
CA GLN A 244 9.34 1.38 9.46
C GLN A 244 9.10 -0.02 8.89
N THR A 245 10.05 -0.94 9.07
CA THR A 245 9.84 -2.36 8.75
C THR A 245 8.77 -2.92 9.68
N THR A 246 7.65 -3.37 9.12
CA THR A 246 6.64 -4.13 9.86
C THR A 246 6.71 -5.62 9.51
N CYS A 247 7.05 -5.98 8.27
CA CYS A 247 7.11 -7.36 7.86
C CYS A 247 8.30 -8.13 8.43
N ARG A 248 8.02 -9.34 8.93
CA ARG A 248 9.01 -10.22 9.59
C ARG A 248 8.98 -11.63 9.01
N TYR A 249 10.17 -12.19 8.79
CA TYR A 249 10.39 -13.62 8.68
C TYR A 249 10.59 -14.21 10.07
N HIS A 250 10.03 -15.39 10.32
CA HIS A 250 10.41 -16.22 11.45
C HIS A 250 11.36 -17.32 10.96
N SER A 251 12.44 -17.54 11.72
CA SER A 251 13.47 -18.55 11.48
C SER A 251 13.39 -19.63 12.55
N LEU A 252 13.30 -20.89 12.15
CA LEU A 252 13.39 -22.05 13.03
C LEU A 252 14.31 -23.10 12.39
N ASN A 253 15.35 -23.52 13.12
CA ASN A 253 16.32 -24.54 12.65
C ASN A 253 16.98 -24.24 11.29
N GLY A 254 17.02 -22.97 10.86
CA GLY A 254 17.58 -22.54 9.58
C GLY A 254 16.58 -22.51 8.41
N GLU A 255 15.33 -22.91 8.63
CA GLU A 255 14.21 -22.68 7.70
C GLU A 255 13.54 -21.34 8.05
N THR A 256 13.15 -20.56 7.03
CA THR A 256 12.49 -19.26 7.21
C THR A 256 11.12 -19.25 6.54
N LYS A 257 10.12 -18.71 7.23
CA LYS A 257 8.78 -18.44 6.69
C LYS A 257 8.30 -17.05 7.05
N LEU A 258 7.29 -16.56 6.32
CA LEU A 258 6.64 -15.28 6.62
C LEU A 258 5.85 -15.41 7.95
N GLY A 259 6.06 -14.48 8.87
CA GLY A 259 5.57 -14.57 10.25
C GLY A 259 4.62 -13.45 10.69
N ASN A 260 4.05 -12.72 9.73
CA ASN A 260 2.92 -11.81 9.90
C ASN A 260 2.27 -11.47 8.53
N PRO A 261 1.75 -12.47 7.78
CA PRO A 261 1.30 -12.27 6.39
C PRO A 261 0.27 -11.14 6.20
N GLU A 262 -0.62 -10.96 7.18
CA GLU A 262 -1.72 -9.97 7.15
C GLU A 262 -1.30 -8.55 7.56
N ASP A 263 -0.15 -8.37 8.24
CA ASP A 263 0.30 -7.04 8.68
C ASP A 263 0.60 -6.13 7.49
N LEU A 264 0.37 -4.83 7.64
CA LEU A 264 0.60 -3.85 6.58
C LEU A 264 2.02 -3.28 6.61
N GLN A 265 2.78 -3.48 5.54
CA GLN A 265 3.93 -2.62 5.21
C GLN A 265 3.41 -1.29 4.67
N SER A 266 3.67 -0.23 5.43
CA SER A 266 3.24 1.12 5.08
C SER A 266 4.37 1.91 4.40
N PHE A 267 4.03 2.58 3.29
CA PHE A 267 4.91 3.51 2.57
C PHE A 267 4.27 4.90 2.60
N ALA A 268 4.84 5.83 3.38
CA ALA A 268 4.33 7.19 3.51
C ALA A 268 5.05 8.16 2.56
N TYR A 269 4.30 9.14 2.04
CA TYR A 269 4.77 10.14 1.08
C TYR A 269 4.27 11.51 1.50
N ASN A 270 5.18 12.48 1.58
CA ASN A 270 4.86 13.89 1.79
C ASN A 270 4.72 14.63 0.46
N PHE A 271 3.77 15.55 0.40
CA PHE A 271 3.50 16.41 -0.74
C PHE A 271 3.79 17.87 -0.39
N SER A 272 4.42 18.57 -1.31
CA SER A 272 4.50 20.03 -1.33
C SER A 272 4.00 20.50 -2.68
N ALA A 273 3.01 21.39 -2.67
CA ALA A 273 2.34 21.94 -3.84
C ALA A 273 1.97 23.42 -3.57
N PRO A 274 1.63 24.21 -4.60
CA PRO A 274 1.07 25.55 -4.42
C PRO A 274 -0.21 25.57 -3.56
N ASP A 275 -0.48 26.69 -2.90
CA ASP A 275 -1.63 26.85 -2.00
C ASP A 275 -2.96 26.49 -2.69
N GLY A 276 -3.69 25.55 -2.09
CA GLY A 276 -5.01 25.10 -2.57
C GLY A 276 -5.00 23.99 -3.63
N VAL A 277 -3.84 23.48 -4.04
CA VAL A 277 -3.78 22.29 -4.91
C VAL A 277 -4.13 21.03 -4.11
N ASP A 278 -5.25 20.39 -4.47
CA ASP A 278 -5.67 19.13 -3.88
C ASP A 278 -5.01 17.94 -4.59
N VAL A 279 -4.43 17.03 -3.79
CA VAL A 279 -3.93 15.72 -4.26
C VAL A 279 -5.07 14.71 -4.11
N GLY A 280 -5.59 14.26 -5.25
CA GLY A 280 -6.73 13.35 -5.36
C GLY A 280 -6.33 11.87 -5.39
N GLU A 281 -7.06 11.10 -6.21
CA GLU A 281 -6.96 9.64 -6.26
C GLU A 281 -5.55 9.13 -6.59
N ILE A 282 -5.18 8.04 -5.91
CA ILE A 282 -3.93 7.30 -6.15
C ILE A 282 -4.27 6.02 -6.91
N ILE A 283 -3.74 5.91 -8.13
CA ILE A 283 -3.96 4.75 -9.01
C ILE A 283 -2.67 3.93 -9.18
N PRO A 284 -2.73 2.60 -9.20
CA PRO A 284 -1.57 1.77 -9.52
C PRO A 284 -1.12 2.01 -10.97
N THR A 285 0.20 2.06 -11.19
CA THR A 285 0.80 2.26 -12.52
C THR A 285 1.78 1.14 -12.84
N SER A 286 1.94 0.82 -14.12
CA SER A 286 2.90 -0.19 -14.56
C SER A 286 4.32 0.40 -14.58
N SER A 287 5.22 -0.14 -13.76
CA SER A 287 6.67 -0.01 -14.00
C SER A 287 7.09 -1.08 -15.03
N GLY A 288 8.08 -0.78 -15.87
CA GLY A 288 8.67 -1.76 -16.79
C GLY A 288 7.73 -2.38 -17.84
N GLY A 289 6.50 -1.86 -18.00
CA GLY A 289 5.49 -2.44 -18.89
C GLY A 289 4.75 -3.66 -18.34
N ARG A 290 4.73 -3.85 -17.01
CA ARG A 290 3.87 -4.84 -16.33
C ARG A 290 3.14 -4.20 -15.15
N SER A 291 1.84 -4.45 -15.03
CA SER A 291 1.12 -4.25 -13.77
C SER A 291 1.23 -5.57 -13.00
N LEU A 292 1.84 -5.55 -11.81
CA LEU A 292 1.72 -6.67 -10.89
C LEU A 292 0.38 -6.52 -10.16
N GLU A 293 -0.39 -7.61 -10.08
CA GLU A 293 -1.67 -7.64 -9.38
C GLU A 293 -1.51 -7.24 -7.89
N ALA A 294 -0.40 -7.66 -7.27
CA ALA A 294 0.00 -7.25 -5.93
C ALA A 294 0.26 -5.73 -5.74
N CYS A 295 0.40 -4.93 -6.81
CA CYS A 295 0.44 -3.46 -6.69
C CYS A 295 -0.97 -2.83 -6.56
N GLN A 296 -2.02 -3.58 -6.93
CA GLN A 296 -3.41 -3.11 -6.92
C GLN A 296 -4.08 -3.26 -5.54
N VAL A 297 -3.56 -4.12 -4.67
CA VAL A 297 -4.05 -4.29 -3.29
C VAL A 297 -3.58 -3.20 -2.32
N ALA A 298 -2.76 -2.25 -2.80
CA ALA A 298 -2.27 -1.14 -2.00
C ALA A 298 -3.44 -0.23 -1.55
N SER A 299 -3.62 -0.11 -0.24
CA SER A 299 -4.70 0.68 0.36
C SER A 299 -4.22 2.11 0.70
N PRO A 300 -4.74 3.16 0.05
CA PRO A 300 -4.36 4.53 0.34
C PRO A 300 -5.06 5.07 1.59
N THR A 301 -4.28 5.70 2.48
CA THR A 301 -4.76 6.38 3.69
C THR A 301 -4.24 7.82 3.69
N PRO A 302 -5.10 8.85 3.83
CA PRO A 302 -4.65 10.24 3.88
C PRO A 302 -3.89 10.55 5.18
N LEU A 303 -2.90 11.43 5.08
CA LEU A 303 -2.11 11.99 6.19
C LEU A 303 -2.21 13.53 6.14
N GLU A 304 -1.85 14.20 7.24
CA GLU A 304 -1.91 15.67 7.36
C GLU A 304 -1.09 16.42 6.27
N SER A 305 0.00 15.81 5.80
CA SER A 305 0.89 16.36 4.75
C SER A 305 1.10 15.43 3.55
N GLY A 306 0.17 14.51 3.28
CA GLY A 306 0.28 13.56 2.16
C GLY A 306 -0.55 12.29 2.36
N PHE A 307 0.03 11.12 2.16
CA PHE A 307 -0.65 9.83 2.36
C PHE A 307 0.31 8.70 2.70
N SER A 308 -0.25 7.58 3.18
CA SER A 308 0.41 6.28 3.22
C SER A 308 -0.29 5.25 2.33
N LEU A 309 0.51 4.37 1.72
CA LEU A 309 0.06 3.18 1.01
C LEU A 309 0.38 1.95 1.86
N GLY A 310 -0.64 1.22 2.30
CA GLY A 310 -0.48 -0.05 3.02
C GLY A 310 -0.58 -1.25 2.08
N ILE A 311 0.35 -2.20 2.18
CA ILE A 311 0.37 -3.48 1.44
C ILE A 311 0.56 -4.61 2.47
N SER A 312 -0.18 -5.71 2.38
CA SER A 312 0.03 -6.85 3.29
C SER A 312 1.44 -7.44 3.12
N CYS A 313 2.00 -7.98 4.20
CA CYS A 313 3.34 -8.56 4.17
C CYS A 313 3.45 -9.78 3.24
N GLU A 314 2.35 -10.51 3.01
CA GLU A 314 2.27 -11.54 1.98
C GLU A 314 2.44 -10.95 0.58
N SER A 315 1.59 -9.98 0.18
CA SER A 315 1.73 -9.31 -1.11
C SER A 315 3.06 -8.58 -1.27
N TYR A 316 3.62 -8.03 -0.19
CA TYR A 316 4.94 -7.44 -0.18
C TYR A 316 6.06 -8.47 -0.43
N MET A 317 5.96 -9.66 0.17
CA MET A 317 6.87 -10.78 -0.11
C MET A 317 6.76 -11.24 -1.57
N GLU A 318 5.55 -11.31 -2.12
CA GLU A 318 5.33 -11.62 -3.54
C GLU A 318 6.00 -10.58 -4.46
N ILE A 319 5.83 -9.28 -4.19
CA ILE A 319 6.46 -8.21 -4.97
C ILE A 319 8.00 -8.34 -4.91
N GLN A 320 8.57 -8.56 -3.72
CA GLN A 320 10.01 -8.70 -3.53
C GLN A 320 10.58 -9.95 -4.20
N THR A 321 9.85 -11.08 -4.19
CA THR A 321 10.31 -12.34 -4.80
C THR A 321 10.15 -12.36 -6.33
N GLN A 322 9.17 -11.65 -6.88
CA GLN A 322 9.00 -11.44 -8.32
C GLN A 322 9.98 -10.39 -8.91
N GLY A 323 10.55 -9.54 -8.06
CA GLY A 323 11.28 -8.33 -8.45
C GLY A 323 12.62 -8.55 -9.16
N GLN A 324 12.61 -8.62 -10.50
CA GLN A 324 13.81 -8.45 -11.35
C GLN A 324 14.26 -6.96 -11.45
N GLY A 325 14.13 -6.20 -10.36
CA GLY A 325 14.50 -4.77 -10.29
C GLY A 325 13.36 -3.77 -10.52
N ASP A 326 12.17 -4.23 -10.92
CA ASP A 326 10.95 -3.41 -10.95
C ASP A 326 10.19 -3.51 -9.62
N THR A 327 9.89 -2.35 -9.01
CA THR A 327 9.05 -2.22 -7.82
C THR A 327 7.65 -1.72 -8.18
N CYS A 328 6.69 -1.84 -7.26
CA CYS A 328 5.37 -1.22 -7.45
C CYS A 328 5.48 0.29 -7.62
N GLY A 329 4.70 0.80 -8.57
CA GLY A 329 4.52 2.23 -8.83
C GLY A 329 3.05 2.59 -8.76
N TRP A 330 2.79 3.83 -8.37
CA TRP A 330 1.46 4.44 -8.38
C TRP A 330 1.56 5.86 -8.95
N ALA A 331 0.43 6.48 -9.23
CA ALA A 331 0.35 7.89 -9.58
C ALA A 331 -0.73 8.56 -8.74
N ALA A 332 -0.43 9.72 -8.18
CA ALA A 332 -1.42 10.62 -7.60
C ALA A 332 -1.76 11.73 -8.60
N SER A 333 -3.05 12.03 -8.77
CA SER A 333 -3.49 13.21 -9.54
C SER A 333 -3.51 14.44 -8.63
N ALA A 334 -2.90 15.55 -9.03
CA ALA A 334 -3.02 16.84 -8.36
C ALA A 334 -3.81 17.82 -9.26
N SER A 335 -4.71 18.61 -8.70
CA SER A 335 -5.66 19.44 -9.47
C SER A 335 -5.57 20.92 -9.11
N ASN A 336 -5.67 21.82 -10.09
CA ASN A 336 -5.73 23.25 -9.85
C ASN A 336 -7.10 23.63 -9.22
N PRO A 337 -7.15 24.34 -8.09
CA PRO A 337 -8.41 24.68 -7.42
C PRO A 337 -9.32 25.61 -8.24
N ASN A 338 -8.75 26.42 -9.13
CA ASN A 338 -9.48 27.41 -9.94
C ASN A 338 -9.88 26.86 -11.33
N ASP A 339 -9.31 25.74 -11.76
CA ASP A 339 -9.73 24.97 -12.94
C ASP A 339 -9.50 23.46 -12.67
N PRO A 340 -10.48 22.73 -12.10
CA PRO A 340 -10.33 21.32 -11.74
C PRO A 340 -10.06 20.36 -12.90
N LYS A 341 -10.10 20.84 -14.17
CA LYS A 341 -9.71 20.07 -15.35
C LYS A 341 -8.22 20.22 -15.68
N ASN A 342 -7.53 21.23 -15.13
CA ASN A 342 -6.08 21.25 -15.13
C ASN A 342 -5.57 20.35 -14.01
N THR A 343 -5.09 19.16 -14.38
CA THR A 343 -4.54 18.18 -13.44
C THR A 343 -3.23 17.59 -13.94
N VAL A 344 -2.30 17.37 -13.01
CA VAL A 344 -0.99 16.74 -13.26
C VAL A 344 -0.90 15.41 -12.51
N SER A 345 -0.18 14.45 -13.11
CA SER A 345 0.04 13.13 -12.50
C SER A 345 1.46 13.03 -11.95
N VAL A 346 1.58 12.65 -10.68
CA VAL A 346 2.87 12.56 -9.98
C VAL A 346 3.16 11.11 -9.60
N GLY A 347 4.31 10.61 -10.08
CA GLY A 347 4.71 9.23 -9.92
C GLY A 347 5.25 8.91 -8.52
N LEU A 348 4.80 7.79 -7.99
CA LEU A 348 5.10 7.24 -6.67
C LEU A 348 5.78 5.89 -6.86
N ARG A 349 6.75 5.57 -6.03
CA ARG A 349 7.49 4.30 -6.13
C ARG A 349 7.72 3.70 -4.76
N MET A 350 7.44 2.41 -4.66
CA MET A 350 7.70 1.63 -3.46
C MET A 350 9.21 1.62 -3.17
N SER A 351 9.59 2.16 -2.00
CA SER A 351 10.94 2.01 -1.47
C SER A 351 11.19 0.54 -1.09
N PRO A 352 12.35 -0.05 -1.41
CA PRO A 352 12.67 -1.41 -0.98
C PRO A 352 13.07 -1.41 0.51
N THR A 353 12.23 -2.04 1.33
CA THR A 353 12.39 -2.15 2.80
C THR A 353 12.67 -3.61 3.19
N PRO A 354 13.74 -3.92 3.93
CA PRO A 354 14.04 -5.29 4.33
C PRO A 354 13.03 -5.80 5.36
N PHE A 355 12.78 -7.11 5.35
CA PHE A 355 12.05 -7.81 6.40
C PHE A 355 12.94 -7.95 7.65
N GLU A 356 12.37 -7.83 8.86
CA GLU A 356 13.05 -8.28 10.09
C GLU A 356 13.14 -9.81 10.07
N THR A 357 14.24 -10.42 10.52
CA THR A 357 14.28 -11.87 10.76
C THR A 357 14.32 -12.13 12.25
N ILE A 358 13.28 -12.78 12.76
CA ILE A 358 13.16 -13.23 14.15
C ILE A 358 13.52 -14.71 14.21
N ASP A 359 14.61 -15.05 14.89
CA ASP A 359 14.93 -16.45 15.20
C ASP A 359 14.07 -16.93 16.37
N ILE A 360 12.99 -17.64 16.05
CA ILE A 360 12.07 -18.21 17.05
C ILE A 360 12.64 -19.48 17.70
N GLY A 361 13.74 -20.04 17.18
CA GLY A 361 14.48 -21.12 17.83
C GLY A 361 15.22 -20.67 19.09
N ASN A 362 15.33 -19.36 19.36
CA ASN A 362 15.88 -18.84 20.60
C ASN A 362 14.77 -18.25 21.53
N PRO A 363 14.96 -18.29 22.86
CA PRO A 363 14.02 -17.77 23.85
C PRO A 363 13.50 -16.35 23.59
N VAL A 364 14.36 -15.44 23.15
CA VAL A 364 14.04 -14.02 22.94
C VAL A 364 13.15 -13.83 21.71
N GLY A 365 13.41 -14.56 20.62
CA GLY A 365 12.57 -14.52 19.42
C GLY A 365 11.21 -15.18 19.64
N ALA A 366 11.16 -16.30 20.36
CA ALA A 366 9.92 -16.95 20.76
C ALA A 366 8.98 -15.99 21.54
N LEU A 367 9.54 -15.13 22.41
CA LEU A 367 8.78 -14.08 23.11
C LEU A 367 8.26 -12.94 22.22
N LYS A 368 8.88 -12.70 21.06
CA LYS A 368 8.45 -11.64 20.11
C LYS A 368 7.24 -12.05 19.26
N VAL A 369 6.95 -13.34 19.18
CA VAL A 369 5.90 -13.93 18.32
C VAL A 369 4.68 -14.43 19.10
N ILE A 370 4.61 -14.14 20.39
CA ILE A 370 3.38 -14.26 21.18
C ILE A 370 2.55 -13.02 20.88
N GLU A 371 1.42 -13.19 20.22
CA GLU A 371 0.53 -12.10 19.84
C GLU A 371 -0.44 -11.76 20.97
N ALA A 372 -0.68 -10.46 21.18
CA ALA A 372 -1.58 -9.99 22.23
C ALA A 372 -3.03 -10.41 21.91
N GLN A 373 -3.73 -10.98 22.89
CA GLN A 373 -5.06 -11.56 22.71
C GLN A 373 -6.15 -10.62 23.23
N ASP A 374 -7.22 -10.47 22.45
CA ASP A 374 -8.35 -9.57 22.77
C ASP A 374 -9.10 -9.97 24.05
N LYS A 375 -9.13 -11.27 24.34
CA LYS A 375 -9.73 -11.88 25.54
C LYS A 375 -8.84 -11.88 26.79
N ASN A 376 -7.64 -11.30 26.74
CA ASN A 376 -6.71 -11.32 27.88
C ASN A 376 -7.35 -10.60 29.09
N PRO A 377 -7.48 -11.27 30.25
CA PRO A 377 -8.30 -10.77 31.36
C PRO A 377 -7.62 -9.62 32.11
N ILE A 378 -6.31 -9.47 31.95
CA ILE A 378 -5.53 -8.33 32.46
C ILE A 378 -5.73 -7.12 31.55
N THR A 379 -5.61 -7.30 30.22
CA THR A 379 -5.88 -6.24 29.23
C THR A 379 -7.31 -5.72 29.34
N LEU A 380 -8.29 -6.61 29.54
CA LEU A 380 -9.70 -6.28 29.72
C LEU A 380 -10.05 -5.73 31.12
N ASN A 381 -9.10 -5.74 32.06
CA ASN A 381 -9.33 -5.37 33.47
C ASN A 381 -10.47 -6.16 34.14
N THR A 382 -10.67 -7.43 33.77
CA THR A 382 -11.64 -8.34 34.39
C THR A 382 -11.05 -9.15 35.54
N LEU A 383 -9.72 -9.15 35.68
CA LEU A 383 -8.98 -9.82 36.74
C LEU A 383 -8.31 -8.79 37.68
N ASP A 384 -8.63 -8.84 38.98
CA ASP A 384 -7.95 -8.02 39.99
C ASP A 384 -6.57 -8.61 40.32
N VAL A 385 -5.51 -8.01 39.80
CA VAL A 385 -4.12 -8.47 39.98
C VAL A 385 -3.45 -7.62 41.06
N THR A 386 -3.45 -8.13 42.30
CA THR A 386 -2.99 -7.37 43.48
C THR A 386 -1.58 -7.76 43.93
N THR A 387 -0.89 -6.81 44.57
CA THR A 387 0.48 -6.92 45.15
C THR A 387 1.63 -7.30 44.21
N PHE A 388 1.37 -7.62 42.94
CA PHE A 388 2.38 -7.73 41.89
C PHE A 388 3.00 -6.37 41.50
N SER A 389 4.26 -6.39 41.10
CA SER A 389 4.98 -5.25 40.48
C SER A 389 4.78 -5.21 38.96
N THR A 390 4.99 -4.08 38.29
CA THR A 390 4.76 -3.94 36.83
C THR A 390 5.45 -5.01 35.96
N PRO A 391 6.71 -5.42 36.19
CA PRO A 391 7.32 -6.50 35.40
C PRO A 391 6.64 -7.87 35.61
N GLN A 392 5.98 -8.08 36.76
CA GLN A 392 5.12 -9.24 37.04
C GLN A 392 3.70 -9.03 36.49
N VAL A 393 3.22 -7.79 36.39
CA VAL A 393 2.15 -7.26 35.52
C VAL A 393 2.15 -7.94 34.15
N ASP A 394 3.21 -7.57 33.43
CA ASP A 394 3.52 -8.05 32.08
C ASP A 394 3.74 -9.59 32.03
N SER A 395 3.95 -10.23 33.20
CA SER A 395 3.96 -11.67 33.60
C SER A 395 3.13 -12.65 32.80
N LEU A 396 2.30 -13.38 33.56
CA LEU A 396 0.87 -13.08 33.63
C LEU A 396 0.29 -12.57 32.31
N GLN A 397 0.36 -11.28 31.97
CA GLN A 397 -0.26 -10.80 30.73
C GLN A 397 0.23 -11.60 29.50
N ARG A 398 1.55 -11.71 29.28
CA ARG A 398 2.11 -12.50 28.18
C ARG A 398 1.87 -14.00 28.30
N ALA A 399 1.73 -14.53 29.52
CA ALA A 399 1.39 -15.93 29.75
C ALA A 399 -0.07 -16.23 29.40
N PHE A 400 -1.00 -15.31 29.69
CA PHE A 400 -2.40 -15.39 29.28
C PHE A 400 -2.56 -15.20 27.77
N ASP A 401 -1.80 -14.29 27.15
CA ASP A 401 -1.75 -14.17 25.68
C ASP A 401 -1.30 -15.48 25.04
N PHE A 402 -0.23 -16.09 25.58
CA PHE A 402 0.24 -17.39 25.14
C PHE A 402 -0.81 -18.50 25.33
N TRP A 403 -1.46 -18.61 26.49
CA TRP A 403 -2.50 -19.61 26.73
C TRP A 403 -3.69 -19.45 25.78
N LEU A 404 -4.20 -18.23 25.62
CA LEU A 404 -5.32 -17.93 24.72
C LEU A 404 -5.02 -18.31 23.26
N GLY A 405 -3.79 -18.09 22.77
CA GLY A 405 -3.37 -18.54 21.45
C GLY A 405 -3.13 -20.06 21.36
N ALA A 406 -2.46 -20.65 22.34
CA ALA A 406 -2.02 -22.04 22.30
C ALA A 406 -3.14 -23.07 22.58
N SER A 407 -4.08 -22.73 23.47
CA SER A 407 -5.22 -23.59 23.84
C SER A 407 -6.45 -22.74 24.20
N PRO A 408 -7.08 -22.07 23.21
CA PRO A 408 -8.28 -21.26 23.45
C PRO A 408 -9.44 -22.07 24.06
N THR A 409 -9.54 -23.37 23.73
CA THR A 409 -10.56 -24.27 24.26
C THR A 409 -10.38 -24.53 25.76
N SER A 410 -9.15 -24.77 26.24
CA SER A 410 -8.92 -24.97 27.68
C SER A 410 -9.10 -23.66 28.45
N TYR A 411 -8.67 -22.53 27.89
CA TYR A 411 -8.91 -21.21 28.50
C TYR A 411 -10.42 -20.94 28.67
N ALA A 412 -11.22 -21.12 27.61
CA ALA A 412 -12.66 -20.89 27.66
C ALA A 412 -13.40 -21.91 28.56
N THR A 413 -12.89 -23.14 28.69
CA THR A 413 -13.49 -24.19 29.53
C THR A 413 -13.19 -23.99 31.01
N PHE A 414 -11.96 -23.56 31.32
CA PHE A 414 -11.46 -23.55 32.70
C PHE A 414 -11.35 -22.15 33.28
N TRP A 415 -10.82 -21.16 32.57
CA TRP A 415 -10.57 -19.83 33.14
C TRP A 415 -11.75 -18.85 33.03
N GLU A 416 -12.41 -18.83 31.87
CA GLU A 416 -13.38 -17.78 31.52
C GLU A 416 -14.56 -17.70 32.51
N GLY A 417 -14.53 -16.68 33.39
CA GLY A 417 -15.57 -16.40 34.38
C GLY A 417 -15.39 -17.05 35.75
N ASN A 418 -14.30 -17.79 35.99
CA ASN A 418 -14.09 -18.53 37.25
C ASN A 418 -13.17 -17.83 38.26
N ILE A 419 -12.09 -17.16 37.81
CA ILE A 419 -11.19 -16.38 38.68
C ILE A 419 -11.48 -14.89 38.52
N SER A 420 -11.75 -14.21 39.64
CA SER A 420 -11.90 -12.75 39.71
C SER A 420 -10.64 -12.04 40.21
N LYS A 421 -9.76 -12.75 40.93
CA LYS A 421 -8.62 -12.14 41.63
C LYS A 421 -7.38 -13.03 41.72
N ILE A 422 -6.20 -12.43 41.59
CA ILE A 422 -4.91 -13.04 41.95
C ILE A 422 -4.15 -12.12 42.91
N THR A 423 -3.61 -12.68 43.99
CA THR A 423 -2.83 -11.95 45.01
C THR A 423 -1.42 -12.51 45.12
N TYR A 424 -0.40 -11.68 44.92
CA TYR A 424 1.01 -12.09 45.09
C TYR A 424 1.44 -12.09 46.56
N LEU A 425 1.89 -13.23 47.07
CA LEU A 425 2.37 -13.40 48.47
C LEU A 425 3.88 -13.57 48.60
N GLY A 426 4.61 -13.72 47.49
CA GLY A 426 6.05 -13.96 47.49
C GLY A 426 6.41 -15.27 48.17
N ASN A 427 7.25 -15.21 49.21
CA ASN A 427 7.71 -16.37 49.99
C ASN A 427 7.15 -16.30 51.44
N THR A 428 5.83 -16.13 51.57
CA THR A 428 5.14 -16.01 52.86
C THR A 428 3.91 -16.92 52.94
N GLN A 429 3.48 -17.28 54.16
CA GLN A 429 2.36 -18.23 54.38
C GLN A 429 2.65 -19.59 53.72
N ALA A 430 1.68 -20.20 53.03
CA ALA A 430 1.87 -21.49 52.34
C ALA A 430 2.96 -21.43 51.26
N CYS A 431 3.24 -20.25 50.68
CA CYS A 431 4.36 -20.06 49.75
C CYS A 431 5.76 -20.25 50.37
N ALA A 432 5.86 -20.41 51.70
CA ALA A 432 7.10 -20.79 52.37
C ALA A 432 7.37 -22.30 52.38
N GLU A 433 6.40 -23.12 51.95
CA GLU A 433 6.56 -24.57 51.83
C GLU A 433 7.25 -24.93 50.50
N GLN A 434 8.11 -25.94 50.54
CA GLN A 434 8.91 -26.32 49.37
C GLN A 434 8.02 -26.96 48.30
N GLY A 435 7.98 -26.32 47.12
CA GLY A 435 7.24 -26.81 45.95
C GLY A 435 5.89 -26.13 45.72
N VAL A 436 5.45 -25.23 46.61
CA VAL A 436 4.22 -24.45 46.40
C VAL A 436 4.49 -23.32 45.39
N LEU A 437 3.84 -23.41 44.23
CA LEU A 437 3.96 -22.46 43.12
C LEU A 437 2.86 -21.37 43.22
N ALA A 438 1.65 -21.80 43.51
CA ALA A 438 0.52 -20.98 43.94
C ALA A 438 -0.37 -21.86 44.84
N TYR A 439 -1.50 -21.33 45.30
CA TYR A 439 -2.54 -22.10 45.99
C TYR A 439 -3.89 -21.37 46.00
N VAL A 440 -4.98 -22.11 46.22
CA VAL A 440 -6.28 -21.59 46.66
C VAL A 440 -6.53 -21.87 48.15
N THR A 441 -7.30 -21.03 48.84
CA THR A 441 -7.61 -21.22 50.27
C THR A 441 -8.67 -22.29 50.55
N SER A 442 -9.50 -22.59 49.55
CA SER A 442 -10.42 -23.73 49.51
C SER A 442 -10.75 -24.08 48.07
N LEU A 443 -11.30 -25.27 47.87
CA LEU A 443 -12.09 -25.58 46.67
C LEU A 443 -13.27 -24.58 46.56
N ASP A 444 -13.80 -24.42 45.34
CA ASP A 444 -14.94 -23.53 45.02
C ASP A 444 -14.70 -22.06 45.43
N THR A 445 -13.64 -21.45 44.91
CA THR A 445 -13.23 -20.04 45.16
C THR A 445 -13.00 -19.26 43.85
N ASP A 446 -12.90 -17.94 43.92
CA ASP A 446 -12.59 -17.05 42.79
C ASP A 446 -11.24 -16.29 42.95
N GLU A 447 -10.47 -16.60 44.00
CA GLU A 447 -9.16 -16.01 44.30
C GLU A 447 -8.01 -17.04 44.33
N ILE A 448 -6.92 -16.74 43.60
CA ILE A 448 -5.66 -17.48 43.62
C ILE A 448 -4.57 -16.70 44.38
N PHE A 449 -3.78 -17.38 45.21
CA PHE A 449 -2.61 -16.82 45.90
C PHE A 449 -1.32 -17.28 45.22
N TRP A 450 -0.53 -16.33 44.72
CA TRP A 450 0.62 -16.60 43.86
C TRP A 450 1.94 -16.51 44.63
N CYS A 451 2.79 -17.53 44.50
CA CYS A 451 4.07 -17.61 45.19
C CYS A 451 5.25 -17.17 44.30
N GLU A 452 6.39 -16.86 44.91
CA GLU A 452 7.58 -16.37 44.19
C GLU A 452 8.14 -17.39 43.18
N LEU A 453 7.95 -18.69 43.42
CA LEU A 453 8.50 -19.77 42.59
C LEU A 453 7.75 -20.00 41.26
N ALA A 454 6.50 -19.55 41.12
CA ALA A 454 5.72 -19.68 39.89
C ALA A 454 6.11 -18.63 38.83
N GLY A 455 7.37 -18.64 38.40
CA GLY A 455 7.88 -17.85 37.27
C GLY A 455 7.90 -16.32 37.43
N VAL A 456 7.54 -15.79 38.61
CA VAL A 456 7.42 -14.35 38.86
C VAL A 456 8.49 -13.78 39.81
N ARG A 457 9.53 -14.56 40.14
CA ARG A 457 10.70 -14.08 40.90
C ARG A 457 11.43 -12.99 40.13
N GLN A 458 11.84 -11.91 40.79
CA GLN A 458 12.51 -10.76 40.15
C GLN A 458 13.71 -11.10 39.25
N GLN A 459 14.45 -12.16 39.56
CA GLN A 459 15.60 -12.65 38.81
C GLN A 459 15.19 -13.20 37.43
N ASP A 460 14.02 -13.83 37.34
CA ASP A 460 13.46 -14.43 36.13
C ASP A 460 12.79 -13.39 35.22
N LEU A 461 12.63 -12.15 35.71
CA LEU A 461 12.00 -11.02 35.03
C LEU A 461 13.01 -10.06 34.38
N SER A 462 14.26 -10.02 34.86
CA SER A 462 15.16 -8.90 34.57
C SER A 462 15.73 -8.87 33.15
N GLU A 463 15.77 -10.02 32.44
CA GLU A 463 16.21 -10.12 31.05
C GLU A 463 15.31 -11.12 30.29
N GLN A 464 14.26 -10.60 29.63
CA GLN A 464 13.41 -11.30 28.64
C GLN A 464 13.19 -12.81 28.87
N ARG A 465 12.25 -13.09 29.79
CA ARG A 465 11.75 -14.40 30.27
C ARG A 465 11.99 -15.59 29.34
N SER A 466 12.47 -16.68 29.92
CA SER A 466 12.42 -17.99 29.26
C SER A 466 10.97 -18.32 28.82
N PRO A 467 10.73 -18.82 27.60
CA PRO A 467 9.43 -19.34 27.20
C PRO A 467 8.87 -20.40 28.16
N LEU A 468 9.75 -21.20 28.77
CA LEU A 468 9.37 -22.16 29.82
C LEU A 468 8.75 -21.46 31.04
N VAL A 469 9.21 -20.25 31.39
CA VAL A 469 8.64 -19.46 32.50
C VAL A 469 7.24 -18.95 32.16
N LEU A 470 6.96 -18.58 30.90
CA LEU A 470 5.60 -18.23 30.50
C LEU A 470 4.66 -19.45 30.48
N MET A 471 5.16 -20.59 30.00
CA MET A 471 4.43 -21.86 30.08
C MET A 471 4.09 -22.21 31.53
N LEU A 472 5.10 -22.21 32.42
CA LEU A 472 4.93 -22.48 33.86
C LEU A 472 3.89 -21.57 34.50
N ILE A 473 3.90 -20.27 34.19
CA ILE A 473 2.88 -19.33 34.69
C ILE A 473 1.49 -19.72 34.20
N ALA A 474 1.32 -20.05 32.92
CA ALA A 474 0.02 -20.40 32.35
C ALA A 474 -0.50 -21.76 32.86
N VAL A 475 0.38 -22.76 32.98
CA VAL A 475 0.05 -24.08 33.57
C VAL A 475 -0.29 -23.93 35.05
N THR A 476 0.47 -23.12 35.83
CA THR A 476 0.14 -22.81 37.23
C THR A 476 -1.22 -22.13 37.35
N ALA A 477 -1.52 -21.14 36.49
CA ALA A 477 -2.82 -20.46 36.50
C ALA A 477 -3.96 -21.45 36.25
N LEU A 478 -3.81 -22.36 35.29
CA LEU A 478 -4.79 -23.41 35.02
C LEU A 478 -4.89 -24.43 36.18
N HIS A 479 -3.78 -24.89 36.75
CA HIS A 479 -3.72 -25.81 37.88
C HIS A 479 -4.52 -25.27 39.08
N GLU A 480 -4.22 -24.05 39.52
CA GLU A 480 -4.93 -23.43 40.65
C GLU A 480 -6.39 -23.15 40.34
N ASN A 481 -6.70 -22.78 39.11
CA ASN A 481 -8.08 -22.63 38.69
C ASN A 481 -8.85 -23.97 38.69
N LEU A 482 -8.19 -25.12 38.45
CA LEU A 482 -8.82 -26.43 38.59
C LEU A 482 -9.21 -26.71 40.05
N HIS A 483 -8.38 -26.33 41.03
CA HIS A 483 -8.78 -26.31 42.44
C HIS A 483 -9.93 -25.32 42.71
N ALA A 484 -9.85 -24.12 42.13
CA ALA A 484 -10.86 -23.08 42.27
C ALA A 484 -12.26 -23.52 41.80
N ILE A 485 -12.35 -24.39 40.78
CA ILE A 485 -13.61 -25.02 40.31
C ILE A 485 -13.91 -26.40 40.94
N GLY A 486 -13.31 -26.71 42.09
CA GLY A 486 -13.73 -27.84 42.92
C GLY A 486 -12.98 -29.16 42.69
N ARG A 487 -11.78 -29.14 42.10
CA ARG A 487 -11.00 -30.35 41.82
C ARG A 487 -9.81 -30.52 42.76
N GLU A 488 -9.67 -31.72 43.31
CA GLU A 488 -8.49 -32.12 44.09
C GLU A 488 -7.33 -32.57 43.17
N HIS A 489 -6.12 -32.70 43.72
CA HIS A 489 -5.03 -33.35 42.97
C HIS A 489 -5.40 -34.79 42.62
N ASP A 490 -4.93 -35.31 41.49
CA ASP A 490 -5.24 -36.68 41.08
C ASP A 490 -4.75 -37.74 42.10
N PHE A 491 -3.68 -37.47 42.87
CA PHE A 491 -3.23 -38.36 43.95
C PHE A 491 -4.13 -38.32 45.20
N ASP A 492 -4.73 -37.17 45.52
CA ASP A 492 -5.67 -37.00 46.64
C ASP A 492 -7.05 -37.58 46.31
N ALA A 493 -7.45 -37.55 45.04
CA ALA A 493 -8.71 -38.09 44.52
C ALA A 493 -8.56 -39.33 43.61
N PRO A 494 -8.24 -40.53 44.15
CA PRO A 494 -8.19 -41.79 43.39
C PRO A 494 -9.45 -42.18 42.60
N ALA A 495 -10.58 -41.53 42.86
CA ALA A 495 -11.86 -41.78 42.20
C ALA A 495 -12.04 -41.01 40.89
N TYR A 496 -11.21 -39.99 40.61
CA TYR A 496 -11.22 -39.31 39.32
C TYR A 496 -10.70 -40.23 38.21
N GLU A 497 -11.16 -39.99 36.98
CA GLU A 497 -10.48 -40.53 35.79
C GLU A 497 -9.04 -39.98 35.77
N PRO A 498 -8.02 -40.77 35.39
CA PRO A 498 -6.65 -40.29 35.34
C PRO A 498 -6.49 -39.05 34.44
N CYS A 499 -5.87 -38.00 35.01
CA CYS A 499 -5.77 -36.66 34.44
C CYS A 499 -7.12 -35.93 34.35
N LYS A 500 -7.95 -36.05 35.40
CA LYS A 500 -9.16 -35.23 35.64
C LYS A 500 -9.15 -34.47 36.96
N GLY A 501 -8.16 -34.66 37.82
CA GLY A 501 -7.86 -33.72 38.90
C GLY A 501 -7.17 -32.47 38.36
N THR A 502 -6.24 -31.93 39.13
CA THR A 502 -5.42 -30.78 38.72
C THR A 502 -4.49 -31.07 37.54
N SER A 503 -4.08 -32.32 37.31
CA SER A 503 -3.23 -32.65 36.15
C SER A 503 -3.93 -32.56 34.79
N GLU A 504 -5.23 -32.23 34.76
CA GLU A 504 -5.86 -31.74 33.52
C GLU A 504 -5.25 -30.39 33.06
N SER A 505 -4.48 -29.69 33.91
CA SER A 505 -3.62 -28.54 33.54
C SER A 505 -2.64 -28.85 32.41
N GLY A 506 -2.16 -30.09 32.34
CA GLY A 506 -1.26 -30.59 31.29
C GLY A 506 -1.86 -30.51 29.88
N VAL A 507 -3.17 -30.26 29.74
CA VAL A 507 -3.83 -30.02 28.46
C VAL A 507 -3.24 -28.83 27.71
N LEU A 508 -2.79 -27.77 28.40
CA LEU A 508 -2.15 -26.61 27.76
C LEU A 508 -0.82 -26.99 27.12
N SER A 509 0.01 -27.73 27.86
CA SER A 509 1.28 -28.25 27.37
C SER A 509 1.09 -29.24 26.21
N TYR A 510 0.10 -30.12 26.31
CA TYR A 510 -0.30 -31.04 25.24
C TYR A 510 -0.75 -30.28 23.98
N ASP A 511 -1.66 -29.31 24.11
CA ASP A 511 -2.17 -28.53 22.99
C ASP A 511 -1.06 -27.71 22.31
N THR A 512 -0.15 -27.12 23.10
CA THR A 512 1.04 -26.43 22.56
C THR A 512 1.92 -27.37 21.73
N ALA A 513 2.17 -28.60 22.22
CA ALA A 513 3.07 -29.54 21.56
C ALA A 513 2.48 -30.22 20.31
N ILE A 514 1.14 -30.36 20.26
CA ILE A 514 0.44 -31.23 19.29
C ILE A 514 -0.57 -30.48 18.41
N ASN A 515 -1.37 -29.58 18.97
CA ASN A 515 -2.54 -29.01 18.28
C ASN A 515 -2.29 -27.58 17.75
N CYS A 516 -1.58 -26.76 18.50
CA CYS A 516 -1.33 -25.36 18.18
C CYS A 516 -0.50 -25.20 16.89
N GLN A 517 -0.88 -24.24 16.05
CA GLN A 517 -0.20 -23.89 14.79
C GLN A 517 0.46 -22.50 14.83
N GLU A 518 0.39 -21.81 15.96
CA GLU A 518 1.03 -20.51 16.16
C GLU A 518 2.55 -20.60 16.19
N ASP A 519 3.22 -19.54 15.77
CA ASP A 519 4.69 -19.49 15.72
C ASP A 519 5.35 -19.57 17.10
N SER A 520 4.68 -19.04 18.12
CA SER A 520 5.07 -19.21 19.52
C SER A 520 5.03 -20.69 19.95
N CYS A 521 4.08 -21.49 19.47
CA CYS A 521 3.96 -22.90 19.83
C CYS A 521 5.03 -23.78 19.19
N PHE A 522 5.40 -23.54 17.92
CA PHE A 522 6.51 -24.25 17.29
C PHE A 522 7.83 -24.05 18.04
N ALA A 523 8.06 -22.84 18.57
CA ALA A 523 9.21 -22.54 19.42
C ALA A 523 9.14 -23.18 20.81
N MET A 524 7.93 -23.30 21.39
CA MET A 524 7.73 -23.84 22.75
C MET A 524 7.52 -25.36 22.81
N LYS A 525 7.37 -26.06 21.69
CA LYS A 525 7.03 -27.50 21.64
C LYS A 525 7.83 -28.39 22.59
N ASP A 526 9.16 -28.35 22.54
CA ASP A 526 10.01 -29.21 23.38
C ASP A 526 9.94 -28.83 24.87
N LEU A 527 9.70 -27.55 25.16
CA LEU A 527 9.50 -27.04 26.52
C LEU A 527 8.13 -27.43 27.07
N ALA A 528 7.10 -27.45 26.23
CA ALA A 528 5.77 -27.91 26.58
C ALA A 528 5.78 -29.42 26.93
N ILE A 529 6.51 -30.24 26.18
CA ILE A 529 6.70 -31.67 26.51
C ILE A 529 7.40 -31.84 27.86
N GLN A 530 8.44 -31.03 28.14
CA GLN A 530 9.13 -31.05 29.43
C GLN A 530 8.21 -30.63 30.59
N GLU A 531 7.46 -29.54 30.43
CA GLU A 531 6.52 -29.04 31.43
C GLU A 531 5.40 -30.06 31.71
N TYR A 532 4.86 -30.69 30.66
CA TYR A 532 3.88 -31.77 30.80
C TYR A 532 4.41 -32.95 31.63
N ILE A 533 5.67 -33.35 31.42
CA ILE A 533 6.31 -34.41 32.24
C ILE A 533 6.41 -33.96 33.70
N VAL A 534 6.83 -32.72 33.95
CA VAL A 534 6.95 -32.16 35.31
C VAL A 534 5.59 -32.13 36.02
N GLU A 535 4.54 -31.69 35.35
CA GLU A 535 3.18 -31.61 35.91
C GLU A 535 2.58 -32.99 36.22
N LEU A 536 2.82 -33.99 35.36
CA LEU A 536 2.41 -35.37 35.63
C LEU A 536 3.24 -36.03 36.73
N ASP A 537 4.55 -35.75 36.83
CA ASP A 537 5.36 -36.26 37.92
C ASP A 537 5.06 -35.56 39.25
N TYR A 538 4.62 -34.30 39.25
CA TYR A 538 4.06 -33.64 40.43
C TYR A 538 2.76 -34.32 40.88
N SER A 539 1.83 -34.54 39.96
CA SER A 539 0.47 -34.98 40.29
C SER A 539 0.31 -36.50 40.46
N LEU A 540 1.18 -37.30 39.86
CA LEU A 540 1.02 -38.77 39.77
C LEU A 540 2.38 -39.52 39.85
N GLN A 541 3.36 -39.00 40.62
CA GLN A 541 4.67 -39.67 40.76
C GLN A 541 4.52 -41.13 41.18
N ALA A 542 5.11 -42.04 40.39
CA ALA A 542 5.05 -43.50 40.58
C ALA A 542 3.62 -44.11 40.60
N ASP A 543 2.55 -43.35 40.34
CA ASP A 543 1.20 -43.89 40.18
C ASP A 543 1.00 -44.39 38.74
N GLY A 544 0.62 -45.67 38.61
CA GLY A 544 0.32 -46.29 37.31
C GLY A 544 -0.85 -45.65 36.56
N ARG A 545 -1.65 -44.79 37.19
CA ARG A 545 -2.69 -43.96 36.55
C ARG A 545 -2.10 -42.96 35.54
N ARG A 546 -0.83 -42.53 35.67
CA ARG A 546 -0.18 -41.63 34.69
C ARG A 546 -0.06 -42.22 33.26
N PHE A 547 -0.42 -43.50 33.06
CA PHE A 547 -0.50 -44.17 31.76
C PHE A 547 -1.91 -44.70 31.43
N GLN A 548 -2.96 -44.10 32.00
CA GLN A 548 -4.37 -44.47 31.82
C GLN A 548 -5.22 -43.23 31.47
N GLY A 549 -6.52 -43.39 31.18
CA GLY A 549 -7.46 -42.27 31.02
C GLY A 549 -7.06 -41.24 29.96
N LEU A 550 -7.10 -39.95 30.30
CA LEU A 550 -6.59 -38.87 29.45
C LEU A 550 -5.05 -38.88 29.38
N CYS A 551 -4.37 -39.17 30.48
CA CYS A 551 -2.90 -39.23 30.51
C CYS A 551 -2.36 -40.17 29.42
N GLN A 552 -3.00 -41.33 29.22
CA GLN A 552 -2.62 -42.28 28.17
C GLN A 552 -2.75 -41.70 26.76
N GLN A 553 -3.80 -40.93 26.50
CA GLN A 553 -4.08 -40.34 25.18
C GLN A 553 -3.05 -39.26 24.85
N TRP A 554 -2.78 -38.36 25.81
CA TRP A 554 -1.78 -37.32 25.68
C TRP A 554 -0.36 -37.89 25.57
N ASN A 555 0.02 -38.86 26.42
CA ASN A 555 1.31 -39.55 26.32
C ASN A 555 1.50 -40.19 24.94
N ALA A 556 0.50 -40.93 24.45
CA ALA A 556 0.58 -41.60 23.15
C ALA A 556 0.71 -40.61 21.98
N ALA A 557 0.02 -39.47 22.04
CA ALA A 557 0.09 -38.42 21.03
C ALA A 557 1.42 -37.65 21.05
N MET A 558 2.01 -37.42 22.23
CA MET A 558 3.35 -36.84 22.38
C MET A 558 4.50 -37.85 22.20
N GLY A 559 4.19 -39.14 22.02
CA GLY A 559 5.19 -40.20 21.87
C GLY A 559 5.91 -40.60 23.17
N LEU A 560 5.38 -40.20 24.32
CA LEU A 560 5.97 -40.44 25.64
C LEU A 560 5.73 -41.87 26.13
N SER A 561 6.74 -42.41 26.80
CA SER A 561 6.78 -43.76 27.36
C SER A 561 7.08 -43.73 28.87
N GLN A 562 7.07 -44.89 29.52
CA GLN A 562 7.42 -44.97 30.94
C GLN A 562 8.88 -44.53 31.26
N GLY A 563 9.78 -44.54 30.27
CA GLY A 563 11.18 -44.13 30.45
C GLY A 563 11.43 -42.63 30.42
N ASP A 564 10.43 -41.82 30.02
CA ASP A 564 10.55 -40.37 29.86
C ASP A 564 10.16 -39.60 31.13
N PHE A 565 9.55 -40.27 32.10
CA PHE A 565 9.15 -39.74 33.40
C PHE A 565 10.13 -40.15 34.51
N GLY A 566 10.16 -39.37 35.59
CA GLY A 566 10.89 -39.66 36.80
C GLY A 566 10.56 -41.03 37.41
N SER A 567 11.60 -41.67 37.95
CA SER A 567 11.59 -42.99 38.60
C SER A 567 11.52 -42.90 40.12
#